data_AF-A0A6M2EY68-F1
#
_entry.id   AF-A0A6M2EY68-F1
#
_cell.length_a   1.000
_cell.length_b   1.000
_cell.length_c   1.000
_cell.angle_alpha   90.00
_cell.angle_beta   90.00
_cell.angle_gamma   90.00
#
_symmetry.space_group_name_H-M   'P 1'
#
loop_
_entity.id
_entity.type
_entity.pdbx_description
1 polymer ?
#
loop_
_entity_poly.entity_id
_entity_poly.type
_entity_poly.pdbx_seq_one_letter_code
_entity_poly.pdbx_strand_id
1 'polypeptide(L)'
;MHLLLTLDALLFRMVGGQLKRFAKARKDLLVAVNEMVRHMFDEIDYILEGGNAERFASLYGNDPKSHQNATIGNTVRNEKENCIKVPKIYWEFTCKAVLTMEWIDGIKLTDQAALERACLNRRKLIDLGLYCSLRQLLEEGFFHADPHPGNLVATDSGSLAYFDFGMMGDIPRHYRVGLIQVLVHFVNRDSLGLANDFLSLGFIPEGIDIQSVSDALQASFGDGTRQSRDFEAIMNQLYDVMYEFNFSLPPDYALVIRALGSLEGTAKLLDSNFKVVEKAYPFVIGRLLADSNPDMRRILRELLICNDGSIRWNRLERLGEAISEQASDSAEESPDSEGNSSDPLGWKSFDMRSVVNATEDLLLFILSEKGGRVRVFLLRDVIKAADVFLQDEVAGVLNEKPEAREASDSEVNATYTRVAKGFHYLRQAVKLAPELWTAMLIRMALKPEVHRFSFDIISALIMHLSHKLPETFWICMSRHLHKLVRNHTSDEL
;
A
#
# COMPACT_ATOMS: atom_id res chain seq x y z
N MET A 1 28.29 15.34 33.93
CA MET A 1 27.78 14.51 32.82
C MET A 1 28.32 14.97 31.46
N HIS A 2 28.22 16.26 31.11
CA HIS A 2 28.69 16.79 29.81
C HIS A 2 30.14 16.44 29.40
N LEU A 3 31.11 16.43 30.32
CA LEU A 3 32.52 16.20 29.97
C LEU A 3 32.83 14.76 29.54
N LEU A 4 32.18 13.78 30.17
CA LEU A 4 32.36 12.35 29.85
C LEU A 4 31.71 12.01 28.50
N LEU A 5 30.49 12.49 28.26
CA LEU A 5 29.83 12.26 26.97
C LEU A 5 30.57 12.96 25.82
N THR A 6 31.13 14.15 26.07
CA THR A 6 31.96 14.85 25.08
C THR A 6 33.26 14.08 24.81
N LEU A 7 33.84 13.44 25.83
CA LEU A 7 35.00 12.56 25.66
C LEU A 7 34.63 11.33 24.83
N ASP A 8 33.51 10.68 25.12
CA ASP A 8 33.03 9.52 24.36
C ASP A 8 32.75 9.90 22.90
N ALA A 9 32.06 11.02 22.66
CA ALA A 9 31.84 11.57 21.33
C ALA A 9 33.16 11.85 20.57
N LEU A 10 34.17 12.36 21.27
CA LEU A 10 35.50 12.62 20.71
C LEU A 10 36.23 11.32 20.40
N LEU A 11 36.14 10.31 21.29
CA LEU A 11 36.68 8.97 21.05
C LEU A 11 36.01 8.30 19.84
N PHE A 12 34.69 8.36 19.73
CA PHE A 12 33.96 7.86 18.57
C PHE A 12 34.40 8.53 17.26
N ARG A 13 34.55 9.86 17.26
CA ARG A 13 35.08 10.60 16.09
C ARG A 13 36.52 10.23 15.77
N MET A 14 37.38 10.08 16.78
CA MET A 14 38.77 9.66 16.59
C MET A 14 38.85 8.25 15.98
N VAL A 15 38.09 7.30 16.53
CA VAL A 15 38.02 5.93 16.03
C VAL A 15 37.47 5.89 14.61
N GLY A 16 36.37 6.60 14.32
CA GLY A 16 35.81 6.71 12.98
C GLY A 16 36.80 7.30 11.97
N GLY A 17 37.56 8.33 12.36
CA GLY A 17 38.61 8.94 11.54
C GLY A 17 39.77 7.97 11.25
N GLN A 18 40.20 7.17 12.23
CA GLN A 18 41.23 6.17 12.03
C GLN A 18 40.73 4.99 11.18
N LEU A 19 39.50 4.51 11.40
CA LEU A 19 38.88 3.47 10.57
C LEU A 19 38.79 3.91 9.10
N LYS A 20 38.41 5.16 8.83
CA LYS A 20 38.42 5.71 7.47
C LYS A 20 39.82 5.67 6.84
N ARG A 21 40.86 5.98 7.62
CA ARG A 21 42.25 6.04 7.16
C ARG A 21 42.85 4.65 6.91
N PHE A 22 42.54 3.68 7.76
CA PHE A 22 43.16 2.35 7.71
C PHE A 22 42.34 1.30 6.95
N ALA A 23 41.00 1.43 6.87
CA ALA A 23 40.13 0.42 6.28
C ALA A 23 39.62 0.76 4.87
N LYS A 24 40.08 1.85 4.23
CA LYS A 24 39.45 2.40 3.00
C LYS A 24 37.92 2.53 3.15
N ALA A 25 37.42 2.76 4.36
CA ALA A 25 35.99 2.80 4.62
C ALA A 25 35.33 3.99 3.89
N ARG A 26 34.11 3.77 3.37
CA ARG A 26 33.34 4.78 2.61
C ARG A 26 33.16 6.08 3.41
N LYS A 27 32.86 7.17 2.68
CA LYS A 27 32.52 8.48 3.26
C LYS A 27 31.39 8.38 4.30
N ASP A 28 30.50 7.41 4.14
CA ASP A 28 29.32 7.16 4.96
C ASP A 28 29.64 6.79 6.41
N LEU A 29 30.81 6.20 6.69
CA LEU A 29 31.18 5.83 8.06
C LEU A 29 31.29 7.07 8.97
N LEU A 30 31.85 8.16 8.45
CA LEU A 30 31.96 9.40 9.23
C LEU A 30 30.58 10.03 9.46
N VAL A 31 29.68 9.90 8.50
CA VAL A 31 28.30 10.37 8.60
C VAL A 31 27.56 9.58 9.67
N ALA A 32 27.65 8.24 9.63
CA ALA A 32 27.06 7.36 10.64
C ALA A 32 27.60 7.63 12.06
N VAL A 33 28.90 7.86 12.20
CA VAL A 33 29.51 8.22 13.50
C VAL A 33 29.02 9.58 13.99
N ASN A 34 28.93 10.58 13.10
CA ASN A 34 28.41 11.90 13.47
C ASN A 34 26.94 11.82 13.91
N GLU A 35 26.14 10.99 13.23
CA GLU A 35 24.73 10.79 13.57
C GLU A 35 24.58 10.07 14.90
N MET A 36 25.35 9.01 15.14
CA MET A 36 25.39 8.32 16.43
C MET A 36 25.76 9.27 17.58
N VAL A 37 26.79 10.10 17.38
CA VAL A 37 27.20 11.11 18.38
C VAL A 37 26.08 12.13 18.61
N ARG A 38 25.40 12.58 17.55
CA ARG A 38 24.29 13.51 17.67
C ARG A 38 23.16 12.91 18.52
N HIS A 39 22.73 11.69 18.21
CA HIS A 39 21.68 11.01 18.97
C HIS A 39 22.03 10.81 20.45
N MET A 40 23.30 10.52 20.78
CA MET A 40 23.73 10.43 22.17
C MET A 40 23.49 11.72 22.96
N PHE A 41 23.62 12.89 22.32
CA PHE A 41 23.32 14.17 22.96
C PHE A 41 21.82 14.45 23.03
N ASP A 42 21.06 14.02 22.03
CA ASP A 42 19.60 14.19 22.02
C ASP A 42 18.94 13.28 23.09
N GLU A 43 19.43 12.05 23.28
CA GLU A 43 18.93 11.08 24.28
C GLU A 43 19.12 11.52 25.74
N ILE A 44 20.10 12.39 26.03
CA ILE A 44 20.34 12.86 27.40
C ILE A 44 19.56 14.13 27.75
N ASP A 45 18.88 14.76 26.78
CA ASP A 45 18.06 15.95 27.03
C ASP A 45 16.59 15.55 27.18
N TYR A 46 16.19 15.21 28.40
CA TYR A 46 14.80 14.81 28.70
C TYR A 46 13.76 15.91 28.48
N ILE A 47 14.17 17.18 28.33
CA ILE A 47 13.26 18.24 27.90
C ILE A 47 12.90 18.04 26.41
N LEU A 48 13.87 17.65 25.58
CA LEU A 48 13.65 17.33 24.18
C LEU A 48 12.74 16.11 24.04
N GLU A 49 13.01 15.04 24.79
CA GLU A 49 12.18 13.84 24.80
C GLU A 49 10.73 14.12 25.22
N GLY A 50 10.52 14.91 26.29
CA GLY A 50 9.17 15.33 26.69
C GLY A 50 8.44 16.11 25.59
N GLY A 51 9.16 16.98 24.87
CA GLY A 51 8.57 17.76 23.77
C GLY A 51 8.23 16.88 22.56
N ASN A 52 9.07 15.88 22.28
CA ASN A 52 8.83 14.86 21.28
C ASN A 52 7.59 14.03 21.61
N ALA A 53 7.42 13.63 22.87
CA ALA A 53 6.25 12.90 23.34
C ALA A 53 4.94 13.69 23.12
N GLU A 54 4.92 14.98 23.50
CA GLU A 54 3.73 15.83 23.27
C GLU A 54 3.44 16.03 21.78
N ARG A 55 4.47 16.24 20.95
CA ARG A 55 4.31 16.35 19.50
C ARG A 55 3.75 15.05 18.91
N PHE A 56 4.28 13.90 19.33
CA PHE A 56 3.78 12.59 18.91
C PHE A 56 2.32 12.39 19.32
N ALA A 57 1.98 12.74 20.57
CA ALA A 57 0.62 12.68 21.08
C ALA A 57 -0.35 13.55 20.25
N SER A 58 0.07 14.75 19.85
CA SER A 58 -0.76 15.66 19.05
C SER A 58 -1.02 15.16 17.63
N LEU A 59 -0.10 14.40 17.05
CA LEU A 59 -0.21 13.89 15.67
C LEU A 59 -0.90 12.53 15.62
N TYR A 60 -0.58 11.64 16.56
CA TYR A 60 -0.93 10.22 16.49
C TYR A 60 -1.79 9.73 17.65
N GLY A 61 -1.82 10.46 18.76
CA GLY A 61 -2.68 10.15 19.89
C GLY A 61 -4.16 10.40 19.58
N ASN A 62 -5.03 9.84 20.41
CA ASN A 62 -6.46 10.12 20.35
C ASN A 62 -6.73 11.58 20.77
N ASP A 63 -6.92 12.48 19.80
CA ASP A 63 -7.50 13.81 20.08
C ASP A 63 -9.03 13.70 20.01
N PRO A 64 -9.78 13.98 21.09
CA PRO A 64 -11.24 14.03 21.07
C PRO A 64 -11.82 15.02 20.03
N LYS A 65 -11.00 15.91 19.44
CA LYS A 65 -11.42 16.76 18.31
C LYS A 65 -11.53 16.03 16.97
N SER A 66 -10.85 14.90 16.77
CA SER A 66 -10.96 14.11 15.53
C SER A 66 -12.36 13.52 15.33
N HIS A 67 -13.13 13.36 16.41
CA HIS A 67 -14.52 12.91 16.36
C HIS A 67 -15.54 14.01 16.03
N GLN A 68 -15.14 15.30 15.96
CA GLN A 68 -16.10 16.39 15.69
C GLN A 68 -16.61 16.43 14.24
N ASN A 69 -15.91 15.80 13.29
CA ASN A 69 -16.41 15.69 11.91
C ASN A 69 -17.25 14.43 11.68
N ALA A 70 -17.44 13.59 12.71
CA ALA A 70 -18.16 12.34 12.63
C ALA A 70 -19.24 12.23 13.71
N THR A 71 -20.04 13.27 13.96
CA THR A 71 -21.32 13.11 14.68
C THR A 71 -22.32 14.24 14.41
N ILE A 72 -23.34 13.98 13.58
CA ILE A 72 -24.72 14.37 13.91
C ILE A 72 -25.33 13.13 14.55
N GLY A 73 -25.52 13.12 15.87
CA GLY A 73 -26.15 12.00 16.58
C GLY A 73 -25.52 11.69 17.94
N ASN A 74 -26.04 12.32 18.99
CA ASN A 74 -25.68 12.07 20.39
C ASN A 74 -25.78 10.56 20.74
N THR A 75 -24.64 9.87 20.77
CA THR A 75 -24.49 8.62 21.51
C THR A 75 -23.09 8.58 22.09
N VAL A 76 -22.98 8.72 23.41
CA VAL A 76 -21.74 8.50 24.15
C VAL A 76 -21.44 7.01 24.09
N ARG A 77 -20.65 6.59 23.11
CA ARG A 77 -20.16 5.22 22.98
C ARG A 77 -18.94 5.04 23.88
N ASN A 78 -19.10 4.30 24.97
CA ASN A 78 -17.99 3.69 25.72
C ASN A 78 -17.44 2.50 24.92
N GLU A 79 -16.93 2.75 23.71
CA GLU A 79 -16.19 1.75 22.96
C GLU A 79 -14.75 1.76 23.44
N LYS A 80 -14.20 0.58 23.75
CA LYS A 80 -12.77 0.39 24.07
C LYS A 80 -11.91 1.10 23.01
N GLU A 81 -11.28 2.20 23.40
CA GLU A 81 -10.49 3.04 22.50
C GLU A 81 -9.22 2.28 22.07
N ASN A 82 -9.28 1.60 20.91
CA ASN A 82 -8.12 0.99 20.27
C ASN A 82 -7.29 2.07 19.56
N CYS A 83 -6.63 2.93 20.34
CA CYS A 83 -5.86 4.07 19.83
C CYS A 83 -4.39 4.02 20.26
N ILE A 84 -3.59 4.93 19.73
CA ILE A 84 -2.26 5.21 20.25
C ILE A 84 -2.40 6.06 21.51
N LYS A 85 -1.74 5.65 22.59
CA LYS A 85 -1.71 6.37 23.86
C LYS A 85 -0.29 6.86 24.11
N VAL A 86 -0.18 8.09 24.60
CA VAL A 86 1.08 8.70 25.01
C VAL A 86 0.88 9.24 26.43
N PRO A 87 1.80 8.96 27.36
CA PRO A 87 1.79 9.55 28.69
C PRO A 87 1.78 11.08 28.64
N LYS A 88 0.91 11.70 29.44
CA LYS A 88 1.00 13.15 29.67
C LYS A 88 2.34 13.49 30.35
N ILE A 89 3.05 14.51 29.85
CA ILE A 89 4.27 15.01 30.48
C ILE A 89 3.93 15.98 31.61
N TYR A 90 4.57 15.81 32.77
CA TYR A 90 4.47 16.74 33.89
C TYR A 90 5.68 17.67 33.90
N TRP A 91 5.56 18.79 33.19
CA TRP A 91 6.64 19.76 32.99
C TRP A 91 7.17 20.37 34.30
N GLU A 92 6.32 20.52 35.32
CA GLU A 92 6.72 21.03 36.64
C GLU A 92 7.75 20.13 37.35
N PHE A 93 7.79 18.85 36.99
CA PHE A 93 8.71 17.84 37.53
C PHE A 93 9.71 17.34 36.48
N THR A 94 9.78 17.97 35.31
CA THR A 94 10.66 17.59 34.22
C THR A 94 11.81 18.58 34.09
N CYS A 95 13.02 18.05 33.95
CA CYS A 95 14.24 18.81 33.70
C CYS A 95 15.16 17.98 32.80
N LYS A 96 16.32 18.53 32.40
CA LYS A 96 17.24 17.84 31.48
C LYS A 96 17.65 16.42 31.92
N ALA A 97 17.68 16.14 33.22
CA ALA A 97 18.11 14.86 33.77
C ALA A 97 16.99 14.02 34.41
N VAL A 98 15.76 14.54 34.47
CA VAL A 98 14.59 13.82 35.01
C VAL A 98 13.38 14.08 34.12
N LEU A 99 12.83 13.02 33.52
CA LEU A 99 11.55 13.05 32.79
C LEU A 99 10.44 12.52 33.69
N THR A 100 9.38 13.29 33.91
CA THR A 100 8.21 12.85 34.70
C THR A 100 6.97 12.81 33.81
N MET A 101 6.31 11.65 33.76
CA MET A 101 5.17 11.39 32.88
C MET A 101 4.03 10.63 33.60
N GLU A 102 2.84 10.62 32.99
CA GLU A 102 1.66 9.84 33.42
C GLU A 102 2.01 8.36 33.60
N TRP A 103 1.65 7.80 34.75
CA TRP A 103 1.71 6.36 34.96
C TRP A 103 0.61 5.68 34.16
N ILE A 104 0.99 4.73 33.31
CA ILE A 104 0.05 3.93 32.51
C ILE A 104 0.29 2.45 32.85
N ASP A 105 -0.74 1.80 33.38
CA ASP A 105 -0.75 0.35 33.54
C ASP A 105 -0.90 -0.32 32.18
N GLY A 106 -0.04 -1.29 31.90
CA GLY A 106 -0.07 -1.99 30.63
C GLY A 106 0.65 -3.33 30.66
N ILE A 107 0.26 -4.17 29.71
CA ILE A 107 0.79 -5.50 29.47
C ILE A 107 1.83 -5.40 28.36
N LYS A 108 3.03 -5.93 28.61
CA LYS A 108 4.07 -5.99 27.58
C LYS A 108 3.58 -6.80 26.38
N LEU A 109 3.85 -6.33 25.16
CA LEU A 109 3.43 -7.03 23.94
C LEU A 109 4.00 -8.46 23.85
N THR A 110 5.16 -8.70 24.47
CA THR A 110 5.82 -10.00 24.52
C THR A 110 5.18 -10.99 25.50
N ASP A 111 4.33 -10.54 26.43
CA ASP A 111 3.65 -11.40 27.40
C ASP A 111 2.32 -11.91 26.85
N GLN A 112 2.41 -12.97 26.04
CA GLN A 112 1.25 -13.58 25.41
C GLN A 112 0.19 -14.05 26.43
N ALA A 113 0.63 -14.66 27.54
CA ALA A 113 -0.28 -15.20 28.54
C ALA A 113 -1.06 -14.08 29.25
N ALA A 114 -0.45 -12.92 29.48
CA ALA A 114 -1.14 -11.76 30.03
C ALA A 114 -2.13 -11.15 29.04
N LEU A 115 -1.76 -11.00 27.76
CA LEU A 115 -2.67 -10.50 26.72
C LEU A 115 -3.90 -11.39 26.54
N GLU A 116 -3.72 -12.71 26.56
CA GLU A 116 -4.82 -13.68 26.47
C GLU A 116 -5.75 -13.59 27.69
N ARG A 117 -5.21 -13.48 28.90
CA ARG A 117 -6.00 -13.29 30.13
C ARG A 117 -6.79 -11.97 30.13
N ALA A 118 -6.23 -10.93 29.54
CA ALA A 118 -6.89 -9.63 29.38
C ALA A 118 -7.86 -9.59 28.18
N CYS A 119 -8.03 -10.70 27.46
CA CYS A 119 -8.84 -10.79 26.24
C CYS A 119 -8.44 -9.76 25.18
N LEU A 120 -7.16 -9.40 25.11
CA LEU A 120 -6.62 -8.44 24.15
C LEU A 120 -6.17 -9.14 22.87
N ASN A 121 -6.57 -8.57 21.73
CA ASN A 121 -6.17 -9.11 20.43
C ASN A 121 -4.78 -8.59 20.05
N ARG A 122 -3.76 -9.45 20.23
CA ARG A 122 -2.37 -9.15 19.89
C ARG A 122 -2.19 -8.67 18.45
N ARG A 123 -2.91 -9.28 17.50
CA ARG A 123 -2.81 -8.90 16.08
C ARG A 123 -3.32 -7.49 15.82
N LYS A 124 -4.42 -7.10 16.49
CA LYS A 124 -4.94 -5.72 16.40
C LYS A 124 -3.92 -4.70 16.93
N LEU A 125 -3.20 -5.01 18.01
CA LEU A 125 -2.16 -4.14 18.56
C LEU A 125 -0.96 -4.00 17.60
N ILE A 126 -0.56 -5.08 16.92
CA ILE A 126 0.48 -5.03 15.88
C ILE A 126 0.02 -4.17 14.71
N ASP A 127 -1.19 -4.39 14.21
CA ASP A 127 -1.75 -3.65 13.09
C ASP A 127 -1.86 -2.14 13.45
N LEU A 128 -2.21 -1.81 14.71
CA LEU A 128 -2.20 -0.44 15.26
C LEU A 128 -0.80 0.21 15.26
N GLY A 129 0.22 -0.50 15.75
CA GLY A 129 1.59 0.00 15.78
C GLY A 129 2.19 0.16 14.37
N LEU A 130 1.92 -0.79 13.49
CA LEU A 130 2.29 -0.72 12.07
C LEU A 130 1.65 0.49 11.40
N TYR A 131 0.34 0.67 11.58
CA TYR A 131 -0.38 1.80 10.99
C TYR A 131 0.20 3.14 11.46
N CYS A 132 0.41 3.29 12.77
CA CYS A 132 1.04 4.48 13.34
C CYS A 132 2.41 4.74 12.71
N SER A 133 3.24 3.70 12.56
CA SER A 133 4.57 3.81 11.96
C SER A 133 4.53 4.20 10.47
N LEU A 134 3.60 3.63 9.70
CA LEU A 134 3.42 3.98 8.28
C LEU A 134 2.92 5.42 8.11
N ARG A 135 2.00 5.86 8.98
CA ARG A 135 1.51 7.25 9.03
C ARG A 135 2.64 8.24 9.34
N GLN A 136 3.49 7.90 10.31
CA GLN A 136 4.69 8.68 10.61
C GLN A 136 5.61 8.82 9.39
N LEU A 137 5.92 7.72 8.71
CA LEU A 137 6.90 7.69 7.62
C LEU A 137 6.38 8.30 6.31
N LEU A 138 5.11 8.10 5.98
CA LEU A 138 4.57 8.38 4.65
C LEU A 138 3.58 9.56 4.62
N GLU A 139 2.98 9.95 5.75
CA GLU A 139 1.91 10.96 5.82
C GLU A 139 2.29 12.22 6.60
N GLU A 140 2.76 12.10 7.83
CA GLU A 140 3.07 13.26 8.68
C GLU A 140 4.55 13.66 8.55
N GLY A 141 5.45 12.69 8.63
CA GLY A 141 6.90 12.86 8.56
C GLY A 141 7.59 12.98 9.90
N PHE A 142 6.88 13.10 11.02
CA PHE A 142 7.49 13.05 12.34
C PHE A 142 7.50 11.60 12.86
N PHE A 143 8.65 10.93 12.85
CA PHE A 143 8.71 9.47 13.02
C PHE A 143 9.61 9.04 14.17
N HIS A 144 9.26 7.90 14.74
CA HIS A 144 10.04 7.18 15.74
C HIS A 144 11.05 6.27 15.03
N ALA A 145 12.33 6.53 15.22
CA ALA A 145 13.41 5.81 14.54
C ALA A 145 13.70 4.42 15.14
N ASP A 146 13.29 4.17 16.40
CA ASP A 146 13.45 2.85 17.05
C ASP A 146 12.25 2.40 17.92
N PRO A 147 11.09 2.03 17.34
CA PRO A 147 9.91 1.61 18.10
C PRO A 147 10.05 0.19 18.68
N HIS A 148 10.97 0.01 19.63
CA HIS A 148 11.30 -1.28 20.25
C HIS A 148 10.14 -1.80 21.15
N PRO A 149 9.84 -3.12 21.18
CA PRO A 149 8.73 -3.68 21.97
C PRO A 149 8.85 -3.43 23.48
N GLY A 150 10.06 -3.17 23.96
CA GLY A 150 10.31 -2.81 25.36
C GLY A 150 9.65 -1.49 25.79
N ASN A 151 9.43 -0.59 24.83
CA ASN A 151 8.86 0.74 25.06
C ASN A 151 7.36 0.81 24.71
N LEU A 152 6.76 -0.34 24.40
CA LEU A 152 5.37 -0.48 23.98
C LEU A 152 4.61 -1.39 24.94
N VAL A 153 3.46 -0.94 25.41
CA VAL A 153 2.55 -1.76 26.22
C VAL A 153 1.12 -1.66 25.72
N ALA A 154 0.37 -2.74 25.88
CA ALA A 154 -1.06 -2.75 25.66
C ALA A 154 -1.78 -2.36 26.95
N THR A 155 -2.66 -1.37 26.90
CA THR A 155 -3.52 -1.04 28.05
C THR A 155 -4.70 -2.00 28.12
N ASP A 156 -5.37 -2.09 29.29
CA ASP A 156 -6.58 -2.92 29.45
C ASP A 156 -7.74 -2.48 28.54
N SER A 157 -7.71 -1.23 28.07
CA SER A 157 -8.64 -0.68 27.08
C SER A 157 -8.36 -1.18 25.65
N GLY A 158 -7.22 -1.82 25.38
CA GLY A 158 -6.81 -2.23 24.04
C GLY A 158 -6.03 -1.16 23.25
N SER A 159 -5.66 -0.06 23.91
CA SER A 159 -4.79 0.97 23.33
C SER A 159 -3.33 0.52 23.34
N LEU A 160 -2.52 1.07 22.43
CA LEU A 160 -1.08 0.85 22.39
C LEU A 160 -0.36 2.08 22.94
N ALA A 161 0.25 1.95 24.12
CA ALA A 161 0.97 3.03 24.79
C ALA A 161 2.46 3.02 24.45
N TYR A 162 2.99 4.20 24.13
CA TYR A 162 4.40 4.47 23.81
C TYR A 162 5.05 5.25 24.96
N PHE A 163 6.27 4.88 25.38
CA PHE A 163 6.98 5.53 26.49
C PHE A 163 8.28 6.23 26.12
N ASP A 164 8.99 5.75 25.11
CA ASP A 164 10.28 6.29 24.69
C ASP A 164 10.08 7.18 23.48
N PHE A 165 10.60 8.40 23.55
CA PHE A 165 10.56 9.37 22.45
C PHE A 165 11.94 10.02 22.26
N GLY A 166 13.00 9.35 22.70
CA GLY A 166 14.38 9.84 22.60
C GLY A 166 14.87 9.86 21.15
N MET A 167 14.41 8.92 20.33
CA MET A 167 14.81 8.78 18.93
C MET A 167 13.69 9.18 17.95
N MET A 168 13.40 10.48 17.90
CA MET A 168 12.46 11.05 16.93
C MET A 168 13.17 11.81 15.81
N GLY A 169 12.60 11.78 14.61
CA GLY A 169 13.12 12.49 13.45
C GLY A 169 12.02 13.10 12.59
N ASP A 170 12.42 13.97 11.66
CA ASP A 170 11.55 14.61 10.68
C ASP A 170 11.95 14.21 9.26
N ILE A 171 10.98 13.81 8.44
CA ILE A 171 11.15 13.47 7.03
C ILE A 171 10.38 14.49 6.20
N PRO A 172 11.09 15.34 5.42
CA PRO A 172 10.43 16.30 4.55
C PRO A 172 9.51 15.62 3.53
N ARG A 173 8.44 16.31 3.12
CA ARG A 173 7.42 15.74 2.21
C ARG A 173 8.01 15.15 0.92
N HIS A 174 9.02 15.79 0.32
CA HIS A 174 9.62 15.30 -0.93
C HIS A 174 10.36 13.96 -0.73
N TYR A 175 11.03 13.78 0.41
CA TYR A 175 11.61 12.50 0.80
C TYR A 175 10.54 11.42 0.97
N ARG A 176 9.39 11.77 1.57
CA ARG A 176 8.25 10.86 1.77
C ARG A 176 7.61 10.42 0.46
N VAL A 177 7.40 11.35 -0.47
CA VAL A 177 6.92 11.01 -1.84
C VAL A 177 7.92 10.10 -2.54
N GLY A 178 9.23 10.37 -2.38
CA GLY A 178 10.30 9.50 -2.87
C GLY A 178 10.26 8.08 -2.28
N LEU A 179 10.01 7.93 -0.98
CA LEU A 179 9.82 6.62 -0.34
C LEU A 179 8.65 5.85 -0.97
N ILE A 180 7.52 6.52 -1.18
CA ILE A 180 6.33 5.91 -1.79
C ILE A 180 6.63 5.48 -3.23
N GLN A 181 7.34 6.31 -3.99
CA GLN A 181 7.77 6.00 -5.36
C GLN A 181 8.67 4.75 -5.39
N VAL A 182 9.70 4.71 -4.54
CA VAL A 182 10.62 3.57 -4.41
C VAL A 182 9.85 2.29 -4.08
N LEU A 183 8.91 2.35 -3.12
CA LEU A 183 8.07 1.20 -2.77
C LEU A 183 7.22 0.73 -3.96
N VAL A 184 6.64 1.65 -4.74
CA VAL A 184 5.84 1.29 -5.91
C VAL A 184 6.70 0.66 -7.00
N HIS A 185 7.85 1.24 -7.36
CA HIS A 185 8.75 0.64 -8.35
C HIS A 185 9.30 -0.71 -7.89
N PHE A 186 9.65 -0.84 -6.61
CA PHE A 186 10.07 -2.11 -6.03
C PHE A 186 8.97 -3.19 -6.14
N VAL A 187 7.74 -2.87 -5.71
CA VAL A 187 6.59 -3.79 -5.78
C VAL A 187 6.20 -4.14 -7.21
N ASN A 188 6.46 -3.23 -8.16
CA ASN A 188 6.24 -3.42 -9.59
C ASN A 188 7.38 -4.17 -10.29
N ARG A 189 8.50 -4.41 -9.60
CA ARG A 189 9.76 -4.91 -10.17
C ARG A 189 10.24 -4.05 -11.34
N ASP A 190 10.01 -2.75 -11.26
CA ASP A 190 10.50 -1.78 -12.24
C ASP A 190 11.92 -1.38 -11.87
N SER A 191 12.91 -2.16 -12.35
CA SER A 191 14.32 -1.92 -12.06
C SER A 191 14.82 -0.58 -12.60
N LEU A 192 14.31 -0.17 -13.78
CA LEU A 192 14.65 1.10 -14.38
C LEU A 192 14.04 2.27 -13.61
N GLY A 193 12.76 2.17 -13.23
CA GLY A 193 12.11 3.14 -12.35
C GLY A 193 12.85 3.28 -11.01
N LEU A 194 13.20 2.15 -10.39
CA LEU A 194 13.93 2.15 -9.12
C LEU A 194 15.35 2.75 -9.24
N ALA A 195 16.06 2.48 -10.33
CA ALA A 195 17.37 3.09 -10.59
C ALA A 195 17.26 4.62 -10.74
N ASN A 196 16.22 5.11 -11.43
CA ASN A 196 15.94 6.54 -11.56
C ASN A 196 15.56 7.18 -10.22
N ASP A 197 14.83 6.47 -9.35
CA ASP A 197 14.52 6.96 -8.01
C ASP A 197 15.81 7.13 -7.21
N PHE A 198 16.70 6.14 -7.23
CA PHE A 198 17.97 6.20 -6.51
C PHE A 198 18.86 7.35 -6.99
N LEU A 199 18.87 7.66 -8.29
CA LEU A 199 19.53 8.86 -8.80
C LEU A 199 18.84 10.13 -8.28
N SER A 200 17.50 10.22 -8.40
CA SER A 200 16.72 11.40 -8.03
C SER A 200 16.80 11.73 -6.54
N LEU A 201 16.95 10.71 -5.70
CA LEU A 201 17.13 10.83 -4.25
C LEU A 201 18.57 11.09 -3.83
N GLY A 202 19.51 11.17 -4.78
CA GLY A 202 20.92 11.39 -4.53
C GLY A 202 21.64 10.20 -3.90
N PHE A 203 21.08 9.00 -4.04
CA PHE A 203 21.69 7.78 -3.50
C PHE A 203 22.85 7.29 -4.35
N ILE A 204 22.77 7.56 -5.65
CA ILE A 204 23.79 7.21 -6.62
C ILE A 204 24.45 8.50 -7.13
N PRO A 205 25.79 8.56 -7.24
CA PRO A 205 26.48 9.68 -7.85
C PRO A 205 25.99 10.05 -9.25
N GLU A 206 25.97 11.35 -9.57
CA GLU A 206 25.70 11.83 -10.93
C GLU A 206 26.74 11.28 -11.93
N GLY A 207 26.29 10.95 -13.14
CA GLY A 207 27.13 10.44 -14.23
C GLY A 207 27.31 8.92 -14.27
N ILE A 208 26.72 8.18 -13.33
CA ILE A 208 26.63 6.71 -13.43
C ILE A 208 25.62 6.32 -14.52
N ASP A 209 25.94 5.27 -15.28
CA ASP A 209 25.02 4.71 -16.25
C ASP A 209 23.84 4.03 -15.54
N ILE A 210 22.67 4.65 -15.65
CA ILE A 210 21.42 4.18 -15.06
C ILE A 210 20.99 2.84 -15.62
N GLN A 211 21.35 2.52 -16.87
CA GLN A 211 21.01 1.23 -17.44
C GLN A 211 21.78 0.10 -16.74
N SER A 212 23.08 0.29 -16.50
CA SER A 212 23.89 -0.65 -15.72
C SER A 212 23.33 -0.89 -14.31
N VAL A 213 22.86 0.16 -13.63
CA VAL A 213 22.20 0.04 -12.31
C VAL A 213 20.90 -0.75 -12.43
N SER A 214 20.08 -0.45 -13.44
CA SER A 214 18.82 -1.17 -13.70
C SER A 214 19.09 -2.66 -13.94
N ASP A 215 20.10 -3.01 -14.72
CA ASP A 215 20.43 -4.39 -15.06
C ASP A 215 20.88 -5.16 -13.80
N ALA A 216 21.66 -4.53 -12.92
CA ALA A 216 22.06 -5.11 -11.64
C ALA A 216 20.87 -5.30 -10.68
N LEU A 217 19.96 -4.33 -10.60
CA LEU A 217 18.72 -4.46 -9.83
C LEU A 217 17.82 -5.57 -10.37
N GLN A 218 17.71 -5.68 -11.69
CA GLN A 218 16.95 -6.73 -12.34
C GLN A 218 17.53 -8.12 -12.03
N ALA A 219 18.85 -8.26 -12.08
CA ALA A 219 19.54 -9.49 -11.69
C ALA A 219 19.31 -9.83 -10.21
N SER A 220 19.34 -8.81 -9.33
CA SER A 220 19.10 -8.97 -7.89
C SER A 220 17.68 -9.45 -7.56
N PHE A 221 16.67 -9.06 -8.34
CA PHE A 221 15.28 -9.51 -8.12
C PHE A 221 15.06 -11.00 -8.45
N GLY A 222 16.00 -11.63 -9.17
CA GLY A 222 16.01 -13.04 -9.55
C GLY A 222 14.82 -13.50 -10.42
N ASP A 223 14.83 -14.79 -10.78
CA ASP A 223 13.81 -15.44 -11.61
C ASP A 223 12.49 -15.68 -10.85
N GLY A 224 11.76 -14.63 -10.47
CA GLY A 224 10.33 -14.64 -10.07
C GLY A 224 9.87 -15.56 -8.90
N THR A 225 10.71 -16.49 -8.45
CA THR A 225 10.39 -17.65 -7.61
C THR A 225 10.87 -17.45 -6.17
N ARG A 226 11.89 -16.61 -5.96
CA ARG A 226 12.29 -16.11 -4.63
C ARG A 226 11.37 -14.96 -4.20
N GLN A 227 10.19 -15.32 -3.69
CA GLN A 227 9.19 -14.39 -3.17
C GLN A 227 9.50 -13.93 -1.74
N SER A 228 10.72 -13.46 -1.45
CA SER A 228 10.92 -12.84 -0.14
C SER A 228 10.25 -11.48 -0.12
N ARG A 229 9.33 -11.31 0.82
CA ARG A 229 8.65 -10.05 1.14
C ARG A 229 9.07 -9.55 2.53
N ASP A 230 10.12 -10.16 3.07
CA ASP A 230 10.78 -9.78 4.31
C ASP A 230 11.68 -8.58 4.02
N PHE A 231 11.60 -7.54 4.84
CA PHE A 231 12.37 -6.32 4.60
C PHE A 231 13.88 -6.57 4.74
N GLU A 232 14.31 -7.37 5.73
CA GLU A 232 15.71 -7.78 5.85
C GLU A 232 16.26 -8.45 4.57
N ALA A 233 15.51 -9.39 3.98
CA ALA A 233 15.94 -10.08 2.78
C ALA A 233 16.00 -9.15 1.56
N ILE A 234 15.08 -8.18 1.47
CA ILE A 234 15.08 -7.14 0.44
C ILE A 234 16.31 -6.25 0.59
N MET A 235 16.62 -5.82 1.81
CA MET A 235 17.80 -5.00 2.08
C MET A 235 19.10 -5.75 1.76
N ASN A 236 19.16 -7.05 2.08
CA ASN A 236 20.29 -7.90 1.72
C ASN A 236 20.46 -8.06 0.21
N GLN A 237 19.36 -8.17 -0.55
CA GLN A 237 19.39 -8.22 -2.01
C GLN A 237 19.94 -6.93 -2.62
N LEU A 238 19.49 -5.78 -2.10
CA LEU A 238 19.95 -4.48 -2.59
C LEU A 238 21.39 -4.17 -2.20
N TYR A 239 21.93 -4.81 -1.15
CA TYR A 239 23.28 -4.53 -0.64
C TYR A 239 24.37 -4.69 -1.71
N ASP A 240 24.29 -5.72 -2.53
CA ASP A 240 25.29 -5.99 -3.57
C ASP A 240 25.31 -4.87 -4.62
N VAL A 241 24.14 -4.43 -5.06
CA VAL A 241 23.98 -3.28 -5.97
C VAL A 241 24.47 -2.00 -5.31
N MET A 242 24.14 -1.79 -4.03
CA MET A 242 24.58 -0.62 -3.28
C MET A 242 26.10 -0.55 -3.12
N TYR A 243 26.76 -1.71 -3.07
CA TYR A 243 28.21 -1.80 -2.99
C TYR A 243 28.86 -1.52 -4.36
N GLU A 244 28.34 -2.13 -5.43
CA GLU A 244 28.87 -1.98 -6.79
C GLU A 244 28.82 -0.52 -7.29
N PHE A 245 27.71 0.18 -7.06
CA PHE A 245 27.49 1.52 -7.60
C PHE A 245 27.83 2.68 -6.65
N ASN A 246 28.64 2.42 -5.60
CA ASN A 246 29.05 3.43 -4.61
C ASN A 246 27.87 4.22 -4.02
N PHE A 247 26.81 3.50 -3.66
CA PHE A 247 25.62 4.10 -3.08
C PHE A 247 25.96 4.85 -1.80
N SER A 248 25.36 6.02 -1.62
CA SER A 248 25.52 6.89 -0.45
C SER A 248 24.14 7.21 0.09
N LEU A 249 23.78 6.61 1.22
CA LEU A 249 22.47 6.82 1.82
C LEU A 249 22.46 8.12 2.63
N PRO A 250 21.54 9.07 2.35
CA PRO A 250 21.36 10.24 3.21
C PRO A 250 20.96 9.84 4.64
N PRO A 251 21.37 10.61 5.67
CA PRO A 251 21.09 10.28 7.07
C PRO A 251 19.62 10.01 7.38
N ASP A 252 18.72 10.84 6.82
CA ASP A 252 17.27 10.73 7.05
C ASP A 252 16.73 9.36 6.59
N TYR A 253 17.22 8.84 5.46
CA TYR A 253 16.84 7.51 4.97
C TYR A 253 17.44 6.37 5.77
N ALA A 254 18.63 6.56 6.36
CA ALA A 254 19.22 5.56 7.25
C ALA A 254 18.35 5.32 8.49
N LEU A 255 17.77 6.40 9.04
CA LEU A 255 16.82 6.33 10.15
C LEU A 255 15.51 5.65 9.75
N VAL A 256 15.02 5.87 8.52
CA VAL A 256 13.83 5.18 8.00
C VAL A 256 14.07 3.67 7.89
N ILE A 257 15.22 3.25 7.36
CA ILE A 257 15.58 1.83 7.28
C ILE A 257 15.66 1.21 8.68
N ARG A 258 16.21 1.94 9.65
CA ARG A 258 16.23 1.51 11.06
C ARG A 258 14.81 1.36 11.62
N ALA A 259 13.93 2.34 11.41
CA ALA A 259 12.56 2.31 11.87
C ALA A 259 11.79 1.11 11.29
N LEU A 260 11.91 0.87 9.98
CA LEU A 260 11.27 -0.27 9.30
C LEU A 260 11.84 -1.61 9.76
N GLY A 261 13.16 -1.70 9.99
CA GLY A 261 13.81 -2.90 10.51
C GLY A 261 13.39 -3.22 11.95
N SER A 262 13.34 -2.19 12.81
CA SER A 262 12.85 -2.30 14.19
C SER A 262 11.37 -2.72 14.20
N LEU A 263 10.53 -2.11 13.35
CA LEU A 263 9.12 -2.47 13.19
C LEU A 263 8.92 -3.92 12.71
N GLU A 264 9.67 -4.37 11.70
CA GLU A 264 9.61 -5.77 11.24
C GLU A 264 10.08 -6.73 12.33
N GLY A 265 11.18 -6.43 13.03
CA GLY A 265 11.71 -7.25 14.12
C GLY A 265 10.71 -7.38 15.27
N THR A 266 10.13 -6.25 15.71
CA THR A 266 9.07 -6.18 16.73
C THR A 266 7.86 -7.00 16.31
N ALA A 267 7.39 -6.82 15.08
CA ALA A 267 6.22 -7.53 14.58
C ALA A 267 6.49 -9.04 14.43
N LYS A 268 7.68 -9.45 13.98
CA LYS A 268 8.08 -10.87 13.86
C LYS A 268 8.20 -11.58 15.20
N LEU A 269 8.56 -10.85 16.26
CA LEU A 269 8.56 -11.37 17.62
C LEU A 269 7.16 -11.77 18.10
N LEU A 270 6.12 -11.18 17.50
CA LEU A 270 4.72 -11.35 17.86
C LEU A 270 3.92 -12.18 16.82
N ASP A 271 4.31 -12.15 15.56
CA ASP A 271 3.79 -12.93 14.44
C ASP A 271 4.94 -13.31 13.50
N SER A 272 5.39 -14.56 13.57
CA SER A 272 6.55 -15.04 12.80
C SER A 272 6.35 -15.00 11.28
N ASN A 273 5.10 -14.92 10.81
CA ASN A 273 4.78 -14.81 9.38
C ASN A 273 4.54 -13.36 8.94
N PHE A 274 4.81 -12.38 9.81
CA PHE A 274 4.60 -10.98 9.52
C PHE A 274 5.49 -10.50 8.38
N LYS A 275 4.87 -9.84 7.40
CA LYS A 275 5.53 -9.27 6.22
C LYS A 275 5.17 -7.81 6.08
N VAL A 276 6.10 -6.94 6.42
CA VAL A 276 5.88 -5.48 6.48
C VAL A 276 5.43 -4.91 5.13
N VAL A 277 6.03 -5.36 4.01
CA VAL A 277 5.71 -4.85 2.67
C VAL A 277 4.28 -5.22 2.24
N GLU A 278 3.81 -6.43 2.59
CA GLU A 278 2.44 -6.84 2.28
C GLU A 278 1.42 -6.03 3.07
N LYS A 279 1.70 -5.83 4.36
CA LYS A 279 0.81 -5.11 5.28
C LYS A 279 0.81 -3.59 5.04
N ALA A 280 1.91 -3.03 4.51
CA ALA A 280 1.98 -1.63 4.14
C ALA A 280 1.24 -1.29 2.85
N TYR A 281 0.98 -2.29 1.99
CA TYR A 281 0.40 -2.06 0.66
C TYR A 281 -0.97 -1.37 0.69
N PRO A 282 -1.95 -1.77 1.53
CA PRO A 282 -3.22 -1.05 1.63
C PRO A 282 -3.07 0.41 2.09
N PHE A 283 -2.14 0.66 3.02
CA PHE A 283 -1.84 2.02 3.49
C PHE A 283 -1.29 2.90 2.36
N VAL A 284 -0.32 2.38 1.60
CA VAL A 284 0.28 3.10 0.46
C VAL A 284 -0.80 3.44 -0.58
N ILE A 285 -1.70 2.50 -0.87
CA ILE A 285 -2.84 2.74 -1.76
C ILE A 285 -3.74 3.86 -1.23
N GLY A 286 -4.15 3.77 0.04
CA GLY A 286 -5.01 4.80 0.66
C GLY A 286 -4.38 6.18 0.57
N ARG A 287 -3.07 6.26 0.81
CA ARG A 287 -2.31 7.49 0.69
C ARG A 287 -2.25 8.02 -0.74
N LEU A 288 -2.06 7.16 -1.73
CA LEU A 288 -2.05 7.52 -3.16
C LEU A 288 -3.43 7.99 -3.66
N LEU A 289 -4.51 7.42 -3.13
CA LEU A 289 -5.87 7.85 -3.42
C LEU A 289 -6.19 9.19 -2.75
N ALA A 290 -5.79 9.37 -1.49
CA ALA A 290 -6.05 10.57 -0.68
C ALA A 290 -5.30 11.82 -1.18
N ASP A 291 -4.04 11.68 -1.61
CA ASP A 291 -3.24 12.83 -2.04
C ASP A 291 -3.52 13.19 -3.52
N SER A 292 -4.07 14.38 -3.74
CA SER A 292 -4.35 14.93 -5.07
C SER A 292 -3.14 15.56 -5.76
N ASN A 293 -1.97 15.57 -5.11
CA ASN A 293 -0.75 16.11 -5.71
C ASN A 293 -0.40 15.38 -7.02
N PRO A 294 0.02 16.11 -8.08
CA PRO A 294 0.38 15.53 -9.37
C PRO A 294 1.38 14.37 -9.31
N ASP A 295 2.36 14.42 -8.40
CA ASP A 295 3.35 13.35 -8.22
C ASP A 295 2.72 12.08 -7.66
N MET A 296 1.84 12.22 -6.67
CA MET A 296 1.10 11.10 -6.08
C MET A 296 0.13 10.48 -7.09
N ARG A 297 -0.53 11.31 -7.91
CA ARG A 297 -1.34 10.82 -9.04
C ARG A 297 -0.51 10.09 -10.08
N ARG A 298 0.72 10.54 -10.34
CA ARG A 298 1.65 9.85 -11.24
C ARG A 298 2.05 8.48 -10.68
N ILE A 299 2.44 8.41 -9.41
CA ILE A 299 2.77 7.15 -8.74
C ILE A 299 1.58 6.18 -8.75
N LEU A 300 0.37 6.66 -8.49
CA LEU A 300 -0.85 5.83 -8.57
C LEU A 300 -1.04 5.23 -9.97
N ARG A 301 -0.78 6.01 -11.02
CA ARG A 301 -0.84 5.50 -12.40
C ARG A 301 0.21 4.43 -12.65
N GLU A 302 1.46 4.64 -12.22
CA GLU A 302 2.54 3.65 -12.36
C GLU A 302 2.26 2.36 -11.57
N LEU A 303 1.54 2.45 -10.45
CA LEU A 303 1.07 1.29 -9.69
C LEU A 303 0.05 0.45 -10.48
N LEU A 304 -0.82 1.09 -11.27
CA LEU A 304 -1.94 0.43 -11.96
C LEU A 304 -1.67 0.10 -13.43
N ILE A 305 -0.78 0.85 -14.08
CA ILE A 305 -0.49 0.77 -15.52
C ILE A 305 0.98 0.43 -15.71
N CYS A 306 1.27 -0.58 -16.52
CA CYS A 306 2.61 -0.97 -16.93
C CYS A 306 3.23 0.06 -17.88
N ASN A 307 4.56 0.07 -18.00
CA ASN A 307 5.29 0.97 -18.90
C ASN A 307 4.97 0.74 -20.40
N ASP A 308 4.50 -0.45 -20.76
CA ASP A 308 4.01 -0.77 -22.11
C ASP A 308 2.59 -0.22 -22.39
N GLY A 309 1.86 0.18 -21.35
CA GLY A 309 0.48 0.64 -21.38
C GLY A 309 -0.55 -0.41 -20.99
N SER A 310 -0.15 -1.65 -20.68
CA SER A 310 -1.07 -2.68 -20.18
C SER A 310 -1.53 -2.39 -18.76
N ILE A 311 -2.73 -2.86 -18.37
CA ILE A 311 -3.27 -2.66 -17.03
C ILE A 311 -2.89 -3.83 -16.12
N ARG A 312 -2.42 -3.52 -14.91
CA ARG A 312 -2.13 -4.50 -13.86
C ARG A 312 -3.43 -4.92 -13.16
N TRP A 313 -4.25 -5.74 -13.82
CA TRP A 313 -5.59 -6.14 -13.32
C TRP A 313 -5.60 -6.66 -11.88
N ASN A 314 -4.62 -7.49 -11.50
CA ASN A 314 -4.49 -7.99 -10.12
C ASN A 314 -4.37 -6.87 -9.06
N ARG A 315 -3.77 -5.72 -9.43
CA ARG A 315 -3.60 -4.56 -8.54
C ARG A 315 -4.91 -3.77 -8.45
N LEU A 316 -5.60 -3.61 -9.58
CA LEU A 316 -6.90 -2.97 -9.64
C LEU A 316 -7.98 -3.78 -8.91
N GLU A 317 -7.93 -5.11 -8.99
CA GLU A 317 -8.83 -5.99 -8.25
C GLU A 317 -8.63 -5.84 -6.73
N ARG A 318 -7.38 -5.85 -6.26
CA ARG A 318 -7.07 -5.62 -4.83
C ARG A 318 -7.53 -4.24 -4.34
N LEU A 319 -7.46 -3.23 -5.22
CA LEU A 319 -7.96 -1.89 -4.93
C LEU A 319 -9.49 -1.91 -4.78
N GLY A 320 -10.19 -2.53 -5.73
CA GLY A 320 -11.64 -2.68 -5.70
C GLY A 320 -12.12 -3.49 -4.50
N GLU A 321 -11.41 -4.57 -4.16
CA GLU A 321 -11.65 -5.40 -2.99
C GLU A 321 -11.50 -4.60 -1.69
N ALA A 322 -10.43 -3.83 -1.54
CA ALA A 322 -10.24 -2.99 -0.35
C ALA A 322 -11.35 -1.93 -0.16
N ILE A 323 -11.81 -1.31 -1.25
CA ILE A 323 -12.94 -0.36 -1.22
C ILE A 323 -14.28 -1.07 -0.94
N SER A 324 -14.41 -2.30 -1.43
CA SER A 324 -15.60 -3.15 -1.28
C SER A 324 -15.74 -3.71 0.15
N GLU A 325 -14.63 -4.09 0.79
CA GLU A 325 -14.60 -4.46 2.21
C GLU A 325 -15.16 -3.32 3.07
N GLN A 326 -14.70 -2.08 2.83
CA GLN A 326 -15.23 -0.90 3.54
C GLN A 326 -16.76 -0.72 3.34
N ALA A 327 -17.28 -1.00 2.14
CA ALA A 327 -18.71 -0.92 1.87
C ALA A 327 -19.52 -1.97 2.64
N SER A 328 -18.96 -3.17 2.79
CA SER A 328 -19.61 -4.29 3.48
C SER A 328 -19.62 -4.03 5.00
N ASP A 329 -18.50 -3.55 5.55
CA ASP A 329 -18.39 -3.17 6.96
C ASP A 329 -19.37 -2.04 7.34
N SER A 330 -19.62 -1.09 6.43
CA SER A 330 -20.61 -0.01 6.65
C SER A 330 -22.08 -0.45 6.57
N ALA A 331 -22.36 -1.63 5.99
CA ALA A 331 -23.72 -2.15 5.81
C ALA A 331 -24.14 -3.14 6.90
N GLU A 332 -23.17 -3.75 7.60
CA GLU A 332 -23.41 -4.69 8.71
C GLU A 332 -23.59 -4.02 10.08
N GLU A 333 -23.55 -2.68 10.18
CA GLU A 333 -23.95 -1.95 11.38
C GLU A 333 -25.47 -2.04 11.61
N SER A 334 -25.91 -3.20 12.11
CA SER A 334 -27.24 -3.43 12.70
C SER A 334 -27.10 -3.71 14.21
N PRO A 335 -28.08 -3.37 15.06
CA PRO A 335 -27.83 -3.16 16.50
C PRO A 335 -27.51 -4.41 17.34
N ASP A 336 -27.64 -5.63 16.79
CA ASP A 336 -27.76 -6.85 17.60
C ASP A 336 -26.86 -8.03 17.15
N SER A 337 -25.60 -7.80 16.82
CA SER A 337 -24.64 -8.92 16.64
C SER A 337 -23.28 -8.65 17.28
N GLU A 338 -23.08 -9.19 18.49
CA GLU A 338 -21.76 -9.41 19.08
C GLU A 338 -20.99 -10.46 18.25
N GLY A 339 -20.09 -10.02 17.38
CA GLY A 339 -19.28 -10.91 16.56
C GLY A 339 -18.24 -10.22 15.69
N ASN A 340 -17.01 -10.10 16.20
CA ASN A 340 -15.73 -10.08 15.48
C ASN A 340 -15.68 -9.64 14.00
N SER A 341 -15.90 -8.35 13.69
CA SER A 341 -15.36 -7.77 12.43
C SER A 341 -15.30 -6.24 12.35
N SER A 342 -15.70 -5.46 13.36
CA SER A 342 -15.49 -4.01 13.29
C SER A 342 -14.00 -3.68 13.49
N ASP A 343 -13.36 -3.17 12.43
CA ASP A 343 -11.98 -2.64 12.45
C ASP A 343 -12.05 -1.19 13.00
N PRO A 344 -11.75 -0.97 14.28
CA PRO A 344 -12.03 0.29 14.98
C PRO A 344 -11.05 1.41 14.63
N LEU A 345 -10.09 1.14 13.73
CA LEU A 345 -8.96 2.00 13.45
C LEU A 345 -9.17 2.98 12.29
N GLY A 346 -10.29 2.90 11.56
CA GLY A 346 -10.66 3.86 10.51
C GLY A 346 -9.67 3.98 9.33
N TRP A 347 -8.52 3.31 9.36
CA TRP A 347 -7.47 3.45 8.37
C TRP A 347 -7.74 2.73 7.05
N LYS A 348 -8.58 1.69 7.10
CA LYS A 348 -9.19 1.10 5.90
C LYS A 348 -10.29 1.99 5.31
N SER A 349 -10.73 3.03 6.01
CA SER A 349 -11.76 3.92 5.49
C SER A 349 -11.15 4.88 4.46
N PHE A 350 -11.42 4.62 3.18
CA PHE A 350 -11.08 5.52 2.12
C PHE A 350 -12.07 6.69 2.11
N ASP A 351 -11.55 7.92 1.98
CA ASP A 351 -12.38 9.07 1.66
C ASP A 351 -12.89 8.94 0.21
N MET A 352 -14.20 8.71 0.05
CA MET A 352 -14.81 8.50 -1.26
C MET A 352 -14.62 9.68 -2.19
N ARG A 353 -14.50 10.92 -1.68
CA ARG A 353 -14.21 12.08 -2.53
C ARG A 353 -12.83 11.96 -3.17
N SER A 354 -11.83 11.57 -2.39
CA SER A 354 -10.48 11.31 -2.86
C SER A 354 -10.43 10.14 -3.85
N VAL A 355 -11.16 9.05 -3.59
CA VAL A 355 -11.28 7.90 -4.50
C VAL A 355 -11.89 8.29 -5.84
N VAL A 356 -13.02 9.03 -5.83
CA VAL A 356 -13.69 9.50 -7.05
C VAL A 356 -12.78 10.44 -7.84
N ASN A 357 -12.11 11.37 -7.17
CA ASN A 357 -11.16 12.27 -7.84
C ASN A 357 -9.99 11.51 -8.46
N ALA A 358 -9.44 10.51 -7.76
CA ALA A 358 -8.34 9.67 -8.27
C ALA A 358 -8.79 8.87 -9.50
N THR A 359 -10.03 8.38 -9.47
CA THR A 359 -10.64 7.64 -10.58
C THR A 359 -10.86 8.56 -11.78
N GLU A 360 -11.36 9.78 -11.57
CA GLU A 360 -11.53 10.80 -12.60
C GLU A 360 -10.18 11.14 -13.26
N ASP A 361 -9.13 11.38 -12.47
CA ASP A 361 -7.77 11.66 -12.96
C ASP A 361 -7.23 10.50 -13.82
N LEU A 362 -7.44 9.26 -13.39
CA LEU A 362 -7.01 8.07 -14.13
C LEU A 362 -7.76 7.94 -15.47
N LEU A 363 -9.08 8.15 -15.48
CA LEU A 363 -9.89 8.11 -16.70
C LEU A 363 -9.49 9.22 -17.67
N LEU A 364 -9.27 10.45 -17.17
CA LEU A 364 -8.79 11.56 -17.99
C LEU A 364 -7.42 11.27 -18.60
N PHE A 365 -6.51 10.63 -17.85
CA PHE A 365 -5.24 10.18 -18.39
C PHE A 365 -5.43 9.17 -19.53
N ILE A 366 -6.27 8.15 -19.33
CA ILE A 366 -6.55 7.12 -20.36
C ILE A 366 -7.12 7.76 -21.62
N LEU A 367 -7.98 8.78 -21.49
CA LEU A 367 -8.60 9.47 -22.63
C LEU A 367 -7.68 10.51 -23.30
N SER A 368 -6.65 10.99 -22.60
CA SER A 368 -5.67 11.93 -23.15
C SER A 368 -4.80 11.31 -24.26
N GLU A 369 -4.08 12.13 -25.02
CA GLU A 369 -3.13 11.62 -26.03
C GLU A 369 -2.06 10.69 -25.43
N LYS A 370 -1.62 10.96 -24.20
CA LYS A 370 -0.64 10.14 -23.47
C LYS A 370 -1.17 8.74 -23.14
N GLY A 371 -2.48 8.61 -22.96
CA GLY A 371 -3.17 7.34 -22.68
C GLY A 371 -3.41 6.47 -23.91
N GLY A 372 -2.95 6.86 -25.10
CA GLY A 372 -3.24 6.15 -26.35
C GLY A 372 -2.88 4.67 -26.32
N ARG A 373 -1.71 4.29 -25.79
CA ARG A 373 -1.32 2.88 -25.63
C ARG A 373 -2.26 2.12 -24.70
N VAL A 374 -2.66 2.73 -23.58
CA VAL A 374 -3.57 2.13 -22.61
C VAL A 374 -4.92 1.83 -23.25
N ARG A 375 -5.44 2.74 -24.07
CA ARG A 375 -6.70 2.51 -24.81
C ARG A 375 -6.62 1.32 -25.75
N VAL A 376 -5.49 1.11 -26.42
CA VAL A 376 -5.30 -0.06 -27.32
C VAL A 376 -5.32 -1.37 -26.52
N PHE A 377 -4.63 -1.43 -25.39
CA PHE A 377 -4.65 -2.62 -24.52
C PHE A 377 -6.03 -2.84 -23.90
N LEU A 378 -6.72 -1.78 -23.47
CA LEU A 378 -8.09 -1.86 -23.00
C LEU A 378 -9.04 -2.41 -24.06
N LEU A 379 -8.96 -1.93 -25.30
CA LEU A 379 -9.76 -2.46 -26.43
C LEU A 379 -9.47 -3.94 -26.65
N ARG A 380 -8.21 -4.35 -26.63
CA ARG A 380 -7.82 -5.76 -26.74
C ARG A 380 -8.41 -6.61 -25.61
N ASP A 381 -8.38 -6.12 -24.38
CA ASP A 381 -8.91 -6.83 -23.22
C ASP A 381 -10.45 -6.90 -23.25
N VAL A 382 -11.13 -5.85 -23.73
CA VAL A 382 -12.58 -5.86 -23.95
C VAL A 382 -12.98 -6.88 -25.02
N ILE A 383 -12.24 -6.96 -26.13
CA ILE A 383 -12.48 -7.96 -27.18
C ILE A 383 -12.26 -9.38 -26.64
N LYS A 384 -11.18 -9.61 -25.88
CA LYS A 384 -10.93 -10.91 -25.24
C LYS A 384 -12.04 -11.31 -24.26
N ALA A 385 -12.54 -10.36 -23.48
CA ALA A 385 -13.67 -10.61 -22.59
C ALA A 385 -14.91 -10.98 -23.40
N ALA A 386 -15.24 -10.24 -24.47
CA ALA A 386 -16.34 -10.56 -25.36
C ALA A 386 -16.22 -11.96 -26.00
N ASP A 387 -15.00 -12.37 -26.37
CA ASP A 387 -14.73 -13.72 -26.88
C ASP A 387 -15.04 -14.81 -25.88
N VAL A 388 -14.65 -14.62 -24.62
CA VAL A 388 -14.97 -15.53 -23.52
C VAL A 388 -16.49 -15.66 -23.34
N PHE A 389 -17.22 -14.55 -23.38
CA PHE A 389 -18.70 -14.57 -23.26
C PHE A 389 -19.36 -15.30 -24.45
N LEU A 390 -18.91 -15.06 -25.69
CA LEU A 390 -19.46 -15.73 -26.87
C LEU A 390 -19.18 -17.24 -26.86
N GLN A 391 -18.00 -17.66 -26.41
CA GLN A 391 -17.65 -19.07 -26.32
C GLN A 391 -18.47 -19.82 -25.26
N ASP A 392 -18.76 -19.18 -24.12
CA ASP A 392 -19.59 -19.74 -23.05
C ASP A 392 -21.04 -19.95 -23.52
N GLU A 393 -21.64 -18.96 -24.18
CA GLU A 393 -23.00 -19.11 -24.75
C GLU A 393 -23.05 -20.20 -25.84
N VAL A 394 -22.07 -20.24 -26.74
CA VAL A 394 -22.01 -21.27 -27.80
C VAL A 394 -21.84 -22.67 -27.21
N ALA A 395 -21.04 -22.83 -26.15
CA ALA A 395 -20.88 -24.09 -25.44
C ALA A 395 -22.17 -24.54 -24.74
N GLY A 396 -22.91 -23.61 -24.12
CA GLY A 396 -24.23 -23.87 -23.53
C GLY A 396 -25.26 -24.34 -24.57
N VAL A 397 -25.17 -23.88 -25.81
CA VAL A 397 -26.02 -24.31 -26.93
C VAL A 397 -25.59 -25.65 -27.53
N LEU A 398 -24.29 -25.99 -27.52
CA LEU A 398 -23.75 -27.19 -28.17
C LEU A 398 -23.85 -28.49 -27.35
N ASN A 399 -24.07 -28.41 -26.03
CA ASN A 399 -24.26 -29.56 -25.13
C ASN A 399 -23.16 -30.65 -25.27
N GLU A 400 -21.92 -30.25 -25.51
CA GLU A 400 -20.75 -31.14 -25.58
C GLU A 400 -20.16 -31.37 -24.18
N LYS A 401 -19.92 -32.64 -23.83
CA LYS A 401 -19.37 -33.06 -22.52
C LYS A 401 -17.93 -32.56 -22.31
N PRO A 402 -17.51 -32.34 -21.05
CA PRO A 402 -16.30 -31.60 -20.69
C PRO A 402 -15.07 -32.50 -20.55
N GLU A 403 -14.66 -33.23 -21.60
CA GLU A 403 -13.52 -34.18 -21.48
C GLU A 403 -12.24 -33.73 -22.23
N ALA A 404 -12.22 -32.54 -22.84
CA ALA A 404 -11.05 -32.03 -23.57
C ALA A 404 -10.68 -30.54 -23.29
N ARG A 405 -11.03 -30.00 -22.10
CA ARG A 405 -11.01 -28.55 -21.83
C ARG A 405 -10.08 -28.04 -20.71
N GLU A 406 -9.20 -28.87 -20.14
CA GLU A 406 -8.53 -28.51 -18.89
C GLU A 406 -7.53 -27.32 -18.95
N ALA A 407 -6.98 -26.96 -20.13
CA ALA A 407 -6.02 -25.85 -20.25
C ALA A 407 -6.66 -24.51 -20.68
N SER A 408 -7.73 -24.51 -21.49
CA SER A 408 -8.42 -23.30 -21.94
C SER A 408 -9.42 -22.75 -20.92
N ASP A 409 -9.99 -23.61 -20.07
CA ASP A 409 -10.99 -23.21 -19.08
C ASP A 409 -10.41 -22.31 -17.97
N SER A 410 -9.10 -22.43 -17.66
CA SER A 410 -8.44 -21.63 -16.63
C SER A 410 -8.39 -20.13 -16.96
N GLU A 411 -8.02 -19.77 -18.19
CA GLU A 411 -7.83 -18.36 -18.58
C GLU A 411 -9.16 -17.69 -18.94
N VAL A 412 -10.09 -18.46 -19.51
CA VAL A 412 -11.47 -18.06 -19.82
C VAL A 412 -12.23 -17.76 -18.52
N ASN A 413 -12.19 -18.69 -17.55
CA ASN A 413 -12.86 -18.51 -16.25
C ASN A 413 -12.24 -17.36 -15.45
N ALA A 414 -10.91 -17.17 -15.52
CA ALA A 414 -10.23 -16.03 -14.90
C ALA A 414 -10.74 -14.70 -15.47
N THR A 415 -10.81 -14.56 -16.80
CA THR A 415 -11.25 -13.31 -17.45
C THR A 415 -12.71 -12.98 -17.13
N TYR A 416 -13.59 -13.97 -17.15
CA TYR A 416 -14.99 -13.82 -16.74
C TYR A 416 -15.10 -13.34 -15.29
N THR A 417 -14.40 -14.02 -14.38
CA THR A 417 -14.39 -13.68 -12.95
C THR A 417 -13.90 -12.25 -12.73
N ARG A 418 -12.88 -11.79 -13.47
CA ARG A 418 -12.39 -10.40 -13.38
C ARG A 418 -13.44 -9.38 -13.76
N VAL A 419 -14.13 -9.59 -14.89
CA VAL A 419 -15.16 -8.65 -15.36
C VAL A 419 -16.31 -8.59 -14.36
N ALA A 420 -16.79 -9.76 -13.90
CA ALA A 420 -17.86 -9.84 -12.91
C ALA A 420 -17.48 -9.13 -11.59
N LYS A 421 -16.26 -9.38 -11.07
CA LYS A 421 -15.73 -8.70 -9.88
C LYS A 421 -15.61 -7.20 -10.10
N GLY A 422 -15.12 -6.74 -11.25
CA GLY A 422 -15.02 -5.32 -11.58
C GLY A 422 -16.36 -4.60 -11.51
N PHE A 423 -17.42 -5.17 -12.10
CA PHE A 423 -18.78 -4.64 -11.98
C PHE A 423 -19.29 -4.66 -10.55
N HIS A 424 -18.99 -5.72 -9.79
CA HIS A 424 -19.36 -5.82 -8.39
C HIS A 424 -18.72 -4.71 -7.55
N TYR A 425 -17.40 -4.52 -7.66
CA TYR A 425 -16.66 -3.48 -6.94
C TYR A 425 -17.14 -2.07 -7.31
N LEU A 426 -17.35 -1.80 -8.61
CA LEU A 426 -17.90 -0.51 -9.05
C LEU A 426 -19.29 -0.26 -8.45
N ARG A 427 -20.17 -1.26 -8.46
CA ARG A 427 -21.51 -1.15 -7.87
C ARG A 427 -21.44 -0.86 -6.36
N GLN A 428 -20.53 -1.50 -5.64
CA GLN A 428 -20.34 -1.25 -4.22
C GLN A 428 -19.79 0.16 -3.96
N ALA A 429 -18.79 0.60 -4.73
CA ALA A 429 -18.24 1.95 -4.61
C ALA A 429 -19.30 3.03 -4.89
N VAL A 430 -20.16 2.84 -5.91
CA VAL A 430 -21.27 3.74 -6.20
C VAL A 430 -22.30 3.77 -5.07
N LYS A 431 -22.55 2.63 -4.39
CA LYS A 431 -23.44 2.59 -3.21
C LYS A 431 -22.89 3.40 -2.04
N LEU A 432 -21.57 3.41 -1.82
CA LEU A 432 -20.93 4.17 -0.74
C LEU A 432 -21.11 5.68 -0.89
N ALA A 433 -21.06 6.22 -2.12
CA ALA A 433 -21.15 7.66 -2.37
C ALA A 433 -21.86 8.00 -3.69
N PRO A 434 -23.18 7.75 -3.81
CA PRO A 434 -23.89 7.84 -5.07
C PRO A 434 -23.82 9.23 -5.70
N GLU A 435 -23.89 10.29 -4.90
CA GLU A 435 -23.83 11.68 -5.39
C GLU A 435 -22.47 12.02 -6.03
N LEU A 436 -21.37 11.58 -5.41
CA LEU A 436 -20.02 11.85 -5.92
C LEU A 436 -19.76 11.10 -7.23
N TRP A 437 -20.13 9.81 -7.27
CA TRP A 437 -19.96 8.97 -8.46
C TRP A 437 -20.85 9.43 -9.61
N THR A 438 -22.13 9.75 -9.36
CA THR A 438 -23.04 10.25 -10.40
C THR A 438 -22.56 11.59 -10.95
N ALA A 439 -22.12 12.52 -10.11
CA ALA A 439 -21.56 13.79 -10.55
C ALA A 439 -20.32 13.60 -11.43
N MET A 440 -19.40 12.72 -11.04
CA MET A 440 -18.21 12.37 -11.85
C MET A 440 -18.60 11.75 -13.19
N LEU A 441 -19.55 10.80 -13.19
CA LEU A 441 -20.00 10.13 -14.42
C LEU A 441 -20.66 11.11 -15.39
N ILE A 442 -21.46 12.06 -14.89
CA ILE A 442 -22.06 13.11 -15.72
C ILE A 442 -20.97 14.01 -16.32
N ARG A 443 -19.99 14.47 -15.52
CA ARG A 443 -18.85 15.28 -16.03
C ARG A 443 -18.08 14.55 -17.12
N MET A 444 -17.84 13.25 -16.93
CA MET A 444 -17.14 12.42 -17.91
C MET A 444 -18.00 12.21 -19.17
N ALA A 445 -19.29 11.96 -19.03
CA ALA A 445 -20.20 11.76 -20.16
C ALA A 445 -20.35 12.99 -21.07
N LEU A 446 -20.05 14.19 -20.58
CA LEU A 446 -20.08 15.43 -21.37
C LEU A 446 -18.78 15.67 -22.16
N LYS A 447 -17.74 14.84 -21.97
CA LYS A 447 -16.43 15.01 -22.64
C LYS A 447 -16.43 14.32 -24.01
N PRO A 448 -16.03 15.02 -25.09
CA PRO A 448 -15.99 14.46 -26.44
C PRO A 448 -15.04 13.26 -26.57
N GLU A 449 -13.97 13.23 -25.77
CA GLU A 449 -13.01 12.12 -25.75
C GLU A 449 -13.64 10.81 -25.27
N VAL A 450 -14.59 10.87 -24.33
CA VAL A 450 -15.35 9.70 -23.87
C VAL A 450 -16.19 9.14 -25.02
N HIS A 451 -16.93 10.00 -25.72
CA HIS A 451 -17.75 9.57 -26.85
C HIS A 451 -16.93 8.91 -27.96
N ARG A 452 -15.76 9.48 -28.28
CA ARG A 452 -14.85 8.93 -29.28
C ARG A 452 -14.36 7.55 -28.88
N PHE A 453 -13.91 7.39 -27.64
CA PHE A 453 -13.43 6.09 -27.17
C PHE A 453 -14.56 5.05 -27.06
N SER A 454 -15.77 5.46 -26.64
CA SER A 454 -16.95 4.57 -26.65
C SER A 454 -17.28 4.11 -28.07
N PHE A 455 -17.19 4.99 -29.07
CA PHE A 455 -17.38 4.63 -30.47
C PHE A 455 -16.31 3.64 -30.95
N ASP A 456 -15.04 3.85 -30.59
CA ASP A 456 -13.94 2.92 -30.90
C ASP A 456 -14.21 1.52 -30.31
N ILE A 457 -14.67 1.44 -29.05
CA ILE A 457 -15.04 0.18 -28.39
C ILE A 457 -16.18 -0.52 -29.13
N ILE A 458 -17.26 0.21 -29.41
CA ILE A 458 -18.45 -0.34 -30.09
C ILE A 458 -18.08 -0.81 -31.50
N SER A 459 -17.33 -0.01 -32.26
CA SER A 459 -16.89 -0.35 -33.60
C SER A 459 -16.00 -1.60 -33.61
N ALA A 460 -15.04 -1.68 -32.67
CA ALA A 460 -14.17 -2.84 -32.53
C ALA A 460 -14.95 -4.11 -32.18
N LEU A 461 -15.92 -4.03 -31.25
CA LEU A 461 -16.80 -5.15 -30.91
C LEU A 461 -17.66 -5.57 -32.10
N ILE A 462 -18.29 -4.63 -32.82
CA ILE A 462 -19.11 -4.94 -34.00
C ILE A 462 -18.27 -5.62 -35.08
N MET A 463 -17.09 -5.08 -35.41
CA MET A 463 -16.19 -5.70 -36.39
C MET A 463 -15.81 -7.11 -35.96
N HIS A 464 -15.47 -7.31 -34.69
CA HIS A 464 -15.07 -8.60 -34.14
C HIS A 464 -16.20 -9.63 -34.16
N LEU A 465 -17.40 -9.26 -33.70
CA LEU A 465 -18.58 -10.13 -33.77
C LEU A 465 -18.97 -10.44 -35.21
N SER A 466 -18.93 -9.46 -36.11
CA SER A 466 -19.28 -9.66 -37.53
C SER A 466 -18.34 -10.64 -38.24
N HIS A 467 -17.08 -10.77 -37.79
CA HIS A 467 -16.13 -11.75 -38.30
C HIS A 467 -16.33 -13.17 -37.73
N LYS A 468 -16.85 -13.31 -36.51
CA LYS A 468 -17.09 -14.62 -35.87
C LYS A 468 -18.49 -15.20 -36.11
N LEU A 469 -19.48 -14.34 -36.30
CA LEU A 469 -20.85 -14.75 -36.59
C LEU A 469 -21.00 -15.66 -37.83
N PRO A 470 -20.23 -15.52 -38.93
CA PRO A 470 -20.38 -16.41 -40.08
C PRO A 470 -20.18 -17.88 -39.69
N GLU A 471 -19.15 -18.24 -38.93
CA GLU A 471 -18.86 -19.64 -38.65
C GLU A 471 -19.85 -20.26 -37.63
N THR A 472 -20.22 -19.53 -36.59
CA THR A 472 -21.14 -20.04 -35.54
C THR A 472 -22.61 -20.01 -35.95
N PHE A 473 -23.03 -18.98 -36.70
CA PHE A 473 -24.38 -18.87 -37.23
C PHE A 473 -24.66 -19.93 -38.31
N TRP A 474 -23.72 -20.19 -39.23
CA TRP A 474 -23.90 -21.24 -40.24
C TRP A 474 -23.98 -22.63 -39.61
N ILE A 475 -23.22 -22.93 -38.55
CA ILE A 475 -23.30 -24.20 -37.83
C ILE A 475 -24.65 -24.34 -37.11
N CYS A 476 -25.10 -23.29 -36.41
CA CYS A 476 -26.36 -23.32 -35.68
C CYS A 476 -27.57 -23.39 -36.64
N MET A 477 -27.54 -22.63 -37.73
CA MET A 477 -28.61 -22.61 -38.72
C MET A 477 -28.64 -23.89 -39.57
N SER A 478 -27.48 -24.47 -39.91
CA SER A 478 -27.37 -25.80 -40.51
C SER A 478 -28.02 -26.87 -39.63
N ARG A 479 -27.76 -26.86 -38.32
CA ARG A 479 -28.33 -27.85 -37.38
C ARG A 479 -29.82 -27.64 -37.13
N HIS A 480 -30.30 -26.40 -37.16
CA HIS A 480 -31.73 -26.08 -37.06
C HIS A 480 -32.49 -26.53 -38.31
N LEU A 481 -31.93 -26.28 -39.51
CA LEU A 481 -32.44 -26.84 -40.76
C LEU A 481 -32.40 -28.37 -40.74
N HIS A 482 -31.32 -28.99 -40.24
CA HIS A 482 -31.22 -30.45 -40.17
C HIS A 482 -32.23 -31.07 -39.17
N LYS A 483 -32.58 -30.37 -38.08
CA LYS A 483 -33.67 -30.76 -37.17
C LYS A 483 -35.05 -30.58 -37.81
N LEU A 484 -35.28 -29.49 -38.53
CA LEU A 484 -36.54 -29.24 -39.25
C LEU A 484 -36.77 -30.27 -40.36
N VAL A 485 -35.74 -30.60 -41.13
CA VAL A 485 -35.80 -31.65 -42.17
C VAL A 485 -36.06 -33.02 -41.56
N ARG A 486 -35.41 -33.34 -40.43
CA ARG A 486 -35.59 -34.64 -39.74
C ARG A 486 -37.00 -34.78 -39.15
N ASN A 487 -37.57 -33.70 -38.63
CA ASN A 487 -38.94 -33.69 -38.12
C ASN A 487 -39.99 -33.77 -39.24
N HIS A 488 -39.72 -33.19 -40.42
CA HIS A 488 -40.63 -33.32 -41.57
C HIS A 488 -40.63 -34.72 -42.19
N THR A 489 -39.50 -35.43 -42.19
CA THR A 489 -39.43 -36.83 -42.69
C THR A 489 -40.08 -37.87 -41.78
N SER A 490 -40.42 -37.51 -40.53
CA SER A 490 -41.10 -38.40 -39.58
C SER A 490 -42.63 -38.27 -39.58
N ASP A 491 -43.19 -37.29 -40.29
CA ASP A 491 -44.65 -37.09 -40.42
C ASP A 491 -45.23 -37.68 -41.73
N GLU A 492 -44.40 -38.27 -42.61
CA GLU A 492 -44.83 -38.88 -43.90
C GLU A 492 -44.56 -40.40 -44.00
N LEU A 493 -44.39 -41.12 -42.88
CA LEU A 493 -44.21 -42.59 -42.88
C LEU A 493 -45.21 -43.34 -42.00
#